data_AF-A0A9E3M979-F1
#
_entry.id   AF-A0A9E3M979-F1
#
_cell.length_a   1.000
_cell.length_b   1.000
_cell.length_c   1.000
_cell.angle_alpha   90.00
_cell.angle_beta   90.00
_cell.angle_gamma   90.00
#
_symmetry.space_group_name_H-M   'P 1'
#
loop_
_entity.id
_entity.type
_entity.pdbx_description
1 polymer ?
#
loop_
_entity_poly.entity_id
_entity_poly.type
_entity_poly.pdbx_seq_one_letter_code
_entity_poly.pdbx_strand_id
1 'polypeptide(L)'
;MICWKLKGQLMVRCPGQDQRFWKPEDIFEVKCPGCGGNVEFFKDEPKLKCRKCGLLVTNPKIDLGCAEWCQYAEQCLGVSPEGELNIIADKLKDEMKEVFAGDQKRIEHALSVLNYSEQIREAEGGDPLVVKAAAILHDIGIVEAERKYDSSAGKYQELEGPPLAEGILKRYDLKAETIEHICRIIANHHSAKDIDTAEFRIVWDADWLVNIPTDFPEASKEKLQEIIDKTFKTCKGRQIALEIFLNRPMKEC
;
A
#
# COMPACT_ATOMS: atom_id res chain seq x y z
N MET A 1 47.48 -12.55 3.59
CA MET A 1 48.18 -11.25 3.46
C MET A 1 48.82 -11.25 2.08
N ILE A 2 48.38 -10.47 1.11
CA ILE A 2 48.57 -9.02 1.02
C ILE A 2 47.40 -8.42 0.25
N CYS A 3 46.71 -7.48 0.90
CA CYS A 3 45.69 -6.61 0.32
C CYS A 3 46.42 -5.44 -0.36
N TRP A 4 46.41 -5.38 -1.69
CA TRP A 4 46.72 -4.14 -2.39
C TRP A 4 45.43 -3.33 -2.49
N LYS A 5 45.27 -2.39 -1.55
CA LYS A 5 44.32 -1.29 -1.64
C LYS A 5 44.67 -0.42 -2.85
N LEU A 6 44.07 -0.70 -3.99
CA LEU A 6 43.89 0.33 -5.02
C LEU A 6 42.71 1.19 -4.57
N LYS A 7 43.03 2.41 -4.12
CA LYS A 7 42.08 3.52 -4.04
C LYS A 7 41.65 3.90 -5.46
N GLY A 8 40.75 3.10 -6.02
CA GLY A 8 39.94 3.46 -7.16
C GLY A 8 38.51 3.27 -6.70
N GLN A 9 37.85 4.36 -6.35
CA GLN A 9 36.42 4.35 -6.09
C GLN A 9 35.78 3.80 -7.38
N LEU A 10 35.25 2.58 -7.34
CA LEU A 10 34.55 2.00 -8.46
C LEU A 10 33.36 2.93 -8.69
N MET A 11 33.48 3.85 -9.65
CA MET A 11 32.42 4.76 -10.03
C MET A 11 31.38 3.87 -10.72
N VAL A 12 30.48 3.29 -9.94
CA VAL A 12 29.33 2.54 -10.44
C VAL A 12 28.49 3.56 -11.20
N ARG A 13 28.75 3.70 -12.50
CA ARG A 13 27.94 4.53 -13.39
C ARG A 13 26.64 3.77 -13.59
N CYS A 14 25.52 4.44 -13.32
CA CYS A 14 24.21 3.90 -13.63
C CYS A 14 24.20 3.54 -15.13
N PRO A 15 23.77 2.32 -15.52
CA PRO A 15 23.75 1.91 -16.92
C PRO A 15 23.00 2.90 -17.83
N GLY A 16 21.95 3.54 -17.30
CA GLY A 16 21.18 4.59 -18.02
C GLY A 16 21.90 5.93 -18.17
N GLN A 17 22.90 6.21 -17.35
CA GLN A 17 23.72 7.44 -17.36
C GLN A 17 25.00 7.30 -18.21
N ASP A 18 25.21 6.14 -18.83
CA ASP A 18 26.34 5.93 -19.72
C ASP A 18 26.06 6.51 -21.11
N GLN A 19 26.51 7.75 -21.31
CA GLN A 19 26.35 8.54 -22.54
C GLN A 19 26.87 7.83 -23.81
N ARG A 20 27.70 6.78 -23.67
CA ARG A 20 28.19 6.00 -24.83
C ARG A 20 27.08 5.25 -25.56
N PHE A 21 25.98 4.95 -24.88
CA PHE A 21 24.84 4.23 -25.46
C PHE A 21 23.68 5.14 -25.85
N TRP A 22 23.88 6.46 -25.74
CA TRP A 22 22.83 7.43 -26.03
C TRP A 22 22.71 7.69 -27.53
N LYS A 23 21.48 7.92 -27.95
CA LYS A 23 21.10 8.27 -29.30
C LYS A 23 20.68 9.74 -29.37
N PRO A 24 20.64 10.37 -30.55
CA PRO A 24 20.18 11.75 -30.70
C PRO A 24 18.78 11.99 -30.12
N GLU A 25 17.91 10.98 -30.09
CA GLU A 25 16.54 11.08 -29.56
C GLU A 25 16.47 11.06 -28.02
N ASP A 26 17.58 10.76 -27.34
CA ASP A 26 17.70 10.78 -25.88
C ASP A 26 17.87 12.21 -25.32
N ILE A 27 17.99 13.22 -26.18
CA ILE A 27 17.93 14.64 -25.84
C ILE A 27 16.72 15.24 -26.57
N PHE A 28 15.80 15.86 -25.84
CA PHE A 28 14.56 16.39 -26.42
C PHE A 28 14.03 17.61 -25.67
N GLU A 29 13.27 18.44 -26.39
CA GLU A 29 12.64 19.63 -25.81
C GLU A 29 11.20 19.33 -25.36
N VAL A 30 10.87 19.84 -24.17
CA VAL A 30 9.53 19.81 -23.59
C VAL A 30 9.07 21.26 -23.37
N LYS A 31 7.80 21.55 -23.67
CA LYS A 31 7.20 22.86 -23.38
C LYS A 31 6.88 22.97 -21.89
N CYS A 32 7.37 24.01 -21.25
CA CYS A 32 7.04 24.29 -19.85
C CYS A 32 5.54 24.57 -19.71
N PRO A 33 4.81 23.83 -18.85
CA PRO A 33 3.36 24.00 -18.69
C PRO A 33 2.98 25.37 -18.09
N GLY A 34 3.89 26.02 -17.36
CA GLY A 34 3.64 27.33 -16.75
C GLY A 34 3.81 28.52 -17.69
N CYS A 35 4.71 28.47 -18.67
CA CYS A 35 5.06 29.65 -19.48
C CYS A 35 5.32 29.38 -20.98
N GLY A 36 5.17 28.12 -21.42
CA GLY A 36 5.40 27.70 -22.80
C GLY A 36 6.86 27.75 -23.26
N GLY A 37 7.81 28.09 -22.38
CA GLY A 37 9.24 28.09 -22.69
C GLY A 37 9.77 26.69 -22.96
N ASN A 38 10.79 26.58 -23.82
CA ASN A 38 11.44 25.29 -24.08
C ASN A 38 12.31 24.89 -22.88
N VAL A 39 12.21 23.63 -22.49
CA VAL A 39 13.07 22.97 -21.52
C VAL A 39 13.67 21.75 -22.20
N GLU A 40 14.97 21.80 -22.45
CA GLU A 40 15.72 20.66 -22.98
C GLU A 40 15.95 19.66 -21.84
N PHE A 41 15.60 18.40 -22.08
CA PHE A 41 15.81 17.28 -21.18
C PHE A 41 16.80 16.30 -21.78
N PHE A 42 17.65 15.76 -20.92
CA PHE A 42 18.39 14.53 -21.17
C PHE A 42 17.53 13.37 -20.64
N LYS A 43 17.63 12.17 -21.27
CA LYS A 43 16.79 11.00 -20.94
C LYS A 43 16.80 10.62 -19.45
N ASP A 44 17.83 11.04 -18.74
CA ASP A 44 18.19 10.66 -17.39
C ASP A 44 17.98 11.80 -16.38
N GLU A 45 17.50 12.96 -16.84
CA GLU A 45 17.11 14.09 -16.01
C GLU A 45 15.59 14.02 -15.73
N PRO A 46 15.16 13.70 -14.51
CA PRO A 46 13.75 13.47 -14.21
C PRO A 46 12.96 14.79 -14.09
N LYS A 47 13.60 15.85 -13.59
CA LYS A 47 12.98 17.16 -13.39
C LYS A 47 14.00 18.27 -13.62
N LEU A 48 13.59 19.33 -14.30
CA LEU A 48 14.41 20.52 -14.54
C LEU A 48 13.65 21.79 -14.20
N LYS A 49 14.34 22.81 -13.68
CA LYS A 49 13.75 24.13 -13.51
C LYS A 49 13.71 24.86 -14.86
N CYS A 50 12.53 25.32 -15.25
CA CYS A 50 12.36 26.17 -16.43
C CYS A 50 13.15 27.48 -16.24
N ARG A 51 14.06 27.80 -17.17
CA ARG A 51 14.87 29.03 -17.12
C ARG A 51 14.05 30.32 -17.22
N LYS A 52 12.83 30.26 -17.75
CA LYS A 52 11.96 31.43 -17.98
C LYS A 52 11.10 31.78 -16.77
N CYS A 53 10.52 30.78 -16.08
CA CYS A 53 9.58 31.02 -14.98
C CYS A 53 9.93 30.31 -13.67
N GLY A 54 11.02 29.54 -13.63
CA GLY A 54 11.46 28.81 -12.44
C GLY A 54 10.63 27.58 -12.08
N LEU A 55 9.52 27.31 -12.80
CA LEU A 55 8.67 26.14 -12.56
C LEU A 55 9.47 24.85 -12.80
N LEU A 56 9.31 23.89 -11.89
CA LEU A 56 9.89 22.57 -12.03
C LEU A 56 9.10 21.79 -13.09
N VAL A 57 9.71 21.54 -14.24
CA VAL A 57 9.14 20.75 -15.34
C VAL A 57 9.58 19.31 -15.16
N THR A 58 8.67 18.37 -15.35
CA THR A 58 8.94 16.94 -15.24
C THR A 58 9.22 16.36 -16.62
N ASN A 59 10.18 15.44 -16.70
CA ASN A 59 10.52 14.73 -17.92
C ASN A 59 9.41 13.71 -18.26
N PRO A 60 8.70 13.87 -19.39
CA PRO A 60 7.62 12.96 -19.78
C PRO A 60 8.10 11.61 -20.34
N LYS A 61 9.40 11.45 -20.61
CA LYS A 61 10.00 10.24 -21.20
C LYS A 61 10.95 9.52 -20.22
N ILE A 62 10.94 9.88 -18.94
CA ILE A 62 11.81 9.24 -17.96
C ILE A 62 11.44 7.76 -17.82
N ASP A 63 12.41 6.88 -18.06
CA ASP A 63 12.23 5.43 -17.91
C ASP A 63 12.45 5.03 -16.44
N LEU A 64 11.35 4.64 -15.79
CA LEU A 64 11.34 4.21 -14.38
C LEU A 64 11.77 2.76 -14.18
N GLY A 65 12.13 2.02 -15.25
CA GLY A 65 12.59 0.63 -15.12
C GLY A 65 13.85 0.47 -14.27
N CYS A 66 14.64 1.52 -14.06
CA CYS A 66 15.74 1.52 -13.10
C CYS A 66 15.31 1.79 -11.65
N ALA A 67 14.16 2.44 -11.44
CA ALA A 67 13.62 2.76 -10.12
C ALA A 67 13.15 1.51 -9.36
N GLU A 68 12.69 0.48 -10.08
CA GLU A 68 12.17 -0.76 -9.51
C GLU A 68 13.19 -1.54 -8.69
N TRP A 69 14.49 -1.45 -9.01
CA TRP A 69 15.54 -2.26 -8.38
C TRP A 69 16.70 -1.43 -7.81
N CYS A 70 16.76 -0.11 -8.08
CA CYS A 70 17.86 0.72 -7.63
C CYS A 70 17.62 1.33 -6.24
N GLN A 71 18.47 1.00 -5.28
CA GLN A 71 18.44 1.56 -3.92
C GLN A 71 18.62 3.10 -3.84
N TYR A 72 19.06 3.75 -4.92
CA TYR A 72 19.25 5.19 -5.03
C TYR A 72 18.16 5.89 -5.86
N ALA A 73 17.10 5.18 -6.26
CA ALA A 73 16.04 5.69 -7.13
C ALA A 73 15.38 6.97 -6.61
N GLU A 74 15.14 7.06 -5.31
CA GLU A 74 14.55 8.26 -4.69
C GLU A 74 15.44 9.50 -4.85
N GLN A 75 16.76 9.35 -4.65
CA GLN A 75 17.73 10.44 -4.76
C GLN A 75 17.92 10.88 -6.21
N CYS A 76 17.81 9.94 -7.16
CA CYS A 76 17.98 10.21 -8.57
C CYS A 76 16.70 10.74 -9.23
N LEU A 77 15.57 10.08 -9.03
CA LEU A 77 14.31 10.29 -9.77
C LEU A 77 13.25 11.05 -8.96
N GLY A 78 13.42 11.17 -7.63
CA GLY A 78 12.40 11.72 -6.75
C GLY A 78 11.12 10.88 -6.71
N VAL A 79 11.22 9.62 -7.10
CA VAL A 79 10.20 8.57 -6.94
C VAL A 79 10.86 7.44 -6.17
N SER A 80 10.29 7.12 -5.02
CA SER A 80 10.55 5.86 -4.33
C SER A 80 9.45 4.87 -4.71
N PRO A 81 9.75 3.56 -4.78
CA PRO A 81 8.71 2.54 -4.89
C PRO A 81 7.63 2.69 -3.81
N GLU A 82 8.01 3.12 -2.61
CA GLU A 82 7.07 3.46 -1.53
C GLU A 82 6.16 4.65 -1.88
N GLY A 83 6.68 5.66 -2.59
CA GLY A 83 5.92 6.82 -3.04
C GLY A 83 4.84 6.47 -4.06
N GLU A 84 5.13 5.58 -5.02
CA GLU A 84 4.13 5.11 -6.00
C GLU A 84 3.04 4.26 -5.34
N LEU A 85 3.42 3.39 -4.40
CA LEU A 85 2.47 2.61 -3.60
C LEU A 85 1.54 3.49 -2.78
N ASN A 86 2.07 4.55 -2.17
CA ASN A 86 1.27 5.51 -1.41
C ASN A 86 0.29 6.28 -2.30
N ILE A 87 0.68 6.61 -3.54
CA ILE A 87 -0.24 7.25 -4.50
C ILE A 87 -1.41 6.34 -4.84
N ILE A 88 -1.17 5.04 -5.08
CA ILE A 88 -2.26 4.08 -5.35
C ILE A 88 -3.15 3.95 -4.11
N ALA A 89 -2.57 3.76 -2.93
CA ALA A 89 -3.33 3.65 -1.69
C ALA A 89 -4.18 4.90 -1.42
N ASP A 90 -3.66 6.11 -1.66
CA ASP A 90 -4.42 7.34 -1.48
C ASP A 90 -5.59 7.45 -2.46
N LYS A 91 -5.39 7.06 -3.73
CA LYS A 91 -6.50 6.99 -4.69
C LYS A 91 -7.55 5.95 -4.26
N LEU A 92 -7.13 4.78 -3.77
CA LEU A 92 -8.06 3.77 -3.27
C LEU A 92 -8.86 4.26 -2.05
N LYS A 93 -8.27 5.08 -1.18
CA LYS A 93 -9.01 5.71 -0.07
C LYS A 93 -10.11 6.61 -0.58
N ASP A 94 -9.85 7.38 -1.64
CA ASP A 94 -10.86 8.28 -2.20
C ASP A 94 -11.99 7.49 -2.88
N GLU A 95 -11.67 6.44 -3.63
CA GLU A 95 -12.64 5.50 -4.20
C GLU A 95 -13.50 4.83 -3.11
N MET A 96 -12.89 4.38 -2.00
CA MET A 96 -13.60 3.81 -0.85
C MET A 96 -14.56 4.81 -0.22
N LYS A 97 -14.15 6.08 -0.04
CA LYS A 97 -15.03 7.13 0.50
C LYS A 97 -16.21 7.41 -0.43
N GLU A 98 -16.00 7.40 -1.74
CA GLU A 98 -17.07 7.55 -2.72
C GLU A 98 -18.07 6.39 -2.64
N VAL A 99 -17.60 5.15 -2.54
CA VAL A 99 -18.45 3.95 -2.37
C VAL A 99 -19.28 4.04 -1.11
N PHE A 100 -18.70 4.45 0.02
CA PHE A 100 -19.43 4.60 1.28
C PHE A 100 -20.32 5.84 1.34
N ALA A 101 -20.31 6.70 0.31
CA ALA A 101 -21.23 7.84 0.15
C ALA A 101 -21.36 8.73 1.40
N GLY A 102 -20.28 8.87 2.17
CA GLY A 102 -20.25 9.66 3.40
C GLY A 102 -20.65 8.92 4.69
N ASP A 103 -20.76 7.59 4.69
CA ASP A 103 -20.82 6.80 5.92
C ASP A 103 -19.48 6.91 6.68
N GLN A 104 -19.43 7.92 7.56
CA GLN A 104 -18.24 8.28 8.30
C GLN A 104 -17.74 7.14 9.18
N LYS A 105 -18.64 6.32 9.73
CA LYS A 105 -18.27 5.21 10.62
C LYS A 105 -17.49 4.14 9.84
N ARG A 106 -17.97 3.77 8.65
CA ARG A 106 -17.30 2.78 7.78
C ARG A 106 -15.97 3.30 7.24
N ILE A 107 -15.92 4.59 6.88
CA ILE A 107 -14.69 5.24 6.43
C ILE A 107 -13.64 5.24 7.55
N GLU A 108 -14.02 5.65 8.76
CA GLU A 108 -13.12 5.66 9.92
C GLU A 108 -12.64 4.25 10.28
N HIS A 109 -13.54 3.26 10.24
CA HIS A 109 -13.20 1.85 10.43
C HIS A 109 -12.09 1.40 9.46
N ALA A 110 -12.31 1.54 8.15
CA ALA A 110 -11.34 1.14 7.14
C ALA A 110 -9.98 1.87 7.28
N LEU A 111 -9.99 3.16 7.66
CA LEU A 111 -8.77 3.91 7.89
C LEU A 111 -8.02 3.45 9.16
N SER A 112 -8.74 3.10 10.23
CA SER A 112 -8.14 2.50 11.43
C SER A 112 -7.55 1.12 11.13
N VAL A 113 -8.25 0.29 10.34
CA VAL A 113 -7.75 -1.03 9.89
C VAL A 113 -6.48 -0.86 9.04
N LEU A 114 -6.45 0.10 8.12
CA LEU A 114 -5.24 0.42 7.35
C LEU A 114 -4.07 0.79 8.27
N ASN A 115 -4.29 1.68 9.24
CA ASN A 115 -3.24 2.13 10.15
C ASN A 115 -2.65 0.99 11.01
N TYR A 116 -3.50 0.08 11.50
CA TYR A 116 -3.00 -1.12 12.20
C TYR A 116 -2.31 -2.10 11.25
N SER A 117 -2.85 -2.27 10.04
CA SER A 117 -2.25 -3.15 9.02
C SER A 117 -0.83 -2.70 8.67
N GLU A 118 -0.59 -1.39 8.51
CA GLU A 118 0.75 -0.85 8.25
C GLU A 118 1.72 -1.12 9.41
N GLN A 119 1.30 -0.88 10.65
CA GLN A 119 2.12 -1.16 11.85
C GLN A 119 2.47 -2.64 12.02
N ILE A 120 1.51 -3.54 11.74
CA ILE A 120 1.74 -4.98 11.83
C ILE A 120 2.70 -5.42 10.71
N ARG A 121 2.45 -4.96 9.48
CA ARG A 121 3.29 -5.27 8.30
C ARG A 121 4.75 -4.86 8.49
N GLU A 122 5.04 -3.76 9.17
CA GLU A 122 6.42 -3.34 9.45
C GLU A 122 7.23 -4.40 10.20
N ALA A 123 6.59 -5.20 11.05
CA ALA A 123 7.24 -6.30 11.78
C ALA A 123 7.09 -7.66 11.09
N GLU A 124 5.94 -7.91 10.46
CA GLU A 124 5.57 -9.23 9.93
C GLU A 124 5.91 -9.41 8.44
N GLY A 125 6.27 -8.33 7.74
CA GLY A 125 6.50 -8.33 6.29
C GLY A 125 5.19 -8.37 5.49
N GLY A 126 5.20 -9.04 4.33
CA GLY A 126 4.09 -9.06 3.38
C GLY A 126 4.15 -7.92 2.36
N ASP A 127 3.48 -8.14 1.23
CA ASP A 127 3.44 -7.15 0.14
C ASP A 127 2.70 -5.88 0.59
N PRO A 128 3.36 -4.71 0.57
CA PRO A 128 2.78 -3.46 1.06
C PRO A 128 1.56 -3.00 0.24
N LEU A 129 1.54 -3.26 -1.07
CA LEU A 129 0.40 -2.89 -1.91
C LEU A 129 -0.82 -3.74 -1.56
N VAL A 130 -0.62 -5.06 -1.46
CA VAL A 130 -1.69 -6.01 -1.16
C VAL A 130 -2.28 -5.71 0.21
N VAL A 131 -1.46 -5.48 1.23
CA VAL A 131 -1.92 -5.14 2.59
C VAL A 131 -2.72 -3.84 2.59
N LYS A 132 -2.19 -2.76 2.00
CA LYS A 132 -2.88 -1.46 1.98
C LYS A 132 -4.20 -1.54 1.22
N ALA A 133 -4.18 -2.11 0.02
CA ALA A 133 -5.37 -2.22 -0.82
C ALA A 133 -6.45 -3.10 -0.17
N ALA A 134 -6.07 -4.27 0.38
CA ALA A 134 -7.01 -5.13 1.07
C ALA A 134 -7.58 -4.48 2.33
N ALA A 135 -6.77 -3.80 3.14
CA ALA A 135 -7.25 -3.08 4.33
C ALA A 135 -8.22 -1.95 3.97
N ILE A 136 -7.95 -1.19 2.91
CA ILE A 136 -8.84 -0.11 2.44
C ILE A 136 -10.17 -0.67 1.92
N LEU A 137 -10.12 -1.82 1.24
CA LEU A 137 -11.26 -2.33 0.48
C LEU A 137 -12.01 -3.50 1.15
N HIS A 138 -11.60 -4.00 2.32
CA HIS A 138 -12.16 -5.24 2.90
C HIS A 138 -13.68 -5.20 3.08
N ASP A 139 -14.23 -4.08 3.54
CA ASP A 139 -15.65 -3.92 3.86
C ASP A 139 -16.50 -3.30 2.73
N ILE A 140 -15.94 -3.02 1.55
CA ILE A 140 -16.70 -2.31 0.48
C ILE A 140 -17.94 -3.10 0.02
N GLY A 141 -17.92 -4.43 0.22
CA GLY A 141 -19.04 -5.32 -0.11
C GLY A 141 -20.31 -5.02 0.68
N ILE A 142 -20.21 -4.32 1.82
CA ILE A 142 -21.36 -3.98 2.67
C ILE A 142 -22.44 -3.19 1.93
N VAL A 143 -22.04 -2.31 0.99
CA VAL A 143 -22.99 -1.46 0.23
C VAL A 143 -23.87 -2.31 -0.68
N GLU A 144 -23.26 -3.26 -1.40
CA GLU A 144 -24.00 -4.17 -2.27
C GLU A 144 -24.76 -5.25 -1.46
N ALA A 145 -24.22 -5.64 -0.29
CA ALA A 145 -24.89 -6.56 0.62
C ALA A 145 -26.21 -5.97 1.14
N GLU A 146 -26.19 -4.71 1.58
CA GLU A 146 -27.39 -3.98 2.01
C GLU A 146 -28.36 -3.78 0.84
N ARG A 147 -27.87 -3.37 -0.32
CA ARG A 147 -28.71 -3.15 -1.51
C ARG A 147 -29.41 -4.41 -2.00
N LYS A 148 -28.73 -5.56 -2.02
CA LYS A 148 -29.25 -6.81 -2.61
C LYS A 148 -29.98 -7.70 -1.61
N TYR A 149 -29.54 -7.70 -0.36
CA TYR A 149 -30.02 -8.66 0.65
C TYR A 149 -30.60 -8.00 1.90
N ASP A 150 -30.64 -6.66 1.98
CA ASP A 150 -31.07 -5.91 3.16
C ASP A 150 -30.30 -6.35 4.43
N SER A 151 -29.00 -6.63 4.27
CA SER A 151 -28.18 -7.21 5.32
C SER A 151 -26.71 -6.80 5.19
N SER A 152 -26.08 -6.49 6.32
CA SER A 152 -24.64 -6.29 6.44
C SER A 152 -23.89 -7.55 6.90
N ALA A 153 -24.52 -8.73 6.85
CA ALA A 153 -23.89 -9.96 7.34
C ALA A 153 -22.63 -10.31 6.54
N GLY A 154 -21.57 -10.77 7.23
CA GLY A 154 -20.27 -11.03 6.62
C GLY A 154 -20.30 -11.97 5.42
N LYS A 155 -21.20 -12.96 5.40
CA LYS A 155 -21.41 -13.84 4.24
C LYS A 155 -21.71 -13.07 2.94
N TYR A 156 -22.51 -12.02 3.01
CA TYR A 156 -22.87 -11.23 1.84
C TYR A 156 -21.78 -10.23 1.48
N GLN A 157 -21.06 -9.71 2.47
CA GLN A 157 -19.89 -8.87 2.22
C GLN A 157 -18.78 -9.64 1.51
N GLU A 158 -18.47 -10.86 1.95
CA GLU A 158 -17.50 -11.75 1.31
C GLU A 158 -17.92 -12.17 -0.12
N LEU A 159 -19.22 -12.19 -0.40
CA LEU A 159 -19.75 -12.50 -1.74
C LEU A 159 -19.67 -11.29 -2.69
N GLU A 160 -20.03 -10.10 -2.21
CA GLU A 160 -20.19 -8.90 -3.04
C GLU A 160 -18.94 -8.00 -3.07
N GLY A 161 -18.07 -8.11 -2.06
CA GLY A 161 -16.84 -7.34 -1.94
C GLY A 161 -15.82 -7.61 -3.07
N PRO A 162 -15.49 -8.87 -3.40
CA PRO A 162 -14.48 -9.16 -4.41
C PRO A 162 -14.80 -8.60 -5.80
N PRO A 163 -16.02 -8.75 -6.37
CA PRO A 163 -16.37 -8.14 -7.65
C PRO A 163 -16.27 -6.61 -7.65
N LEU A 164 -16.67 -5.95 -6.55
CA LEU A 164 -16.58 -4.49 -6.43
C LEU A 164 -15.11 -4.04 -6.35
N ALA A 165 -14.30 -4.74 -5.57
CA ALA A 165 -12.87 -4.45 -5.39
C ALA A 165 -12.13 -4.63 -6.72
N GLU A 166 -12.41 -5.72 -7.43
CA GLU A 166 -11.81 -6.00 -8.73
C GLU A 166 -12.10 -4.88 -9.74
N GLY A 167 -13.33 -4.38 -9.77
CA GLY A 167 -13.73 -3.26 -10.64
C GLY A 167 -12.99 -1.94 -10.32
N ILE A 168 -12.66 -1.71 -9.05
CA ILE A 168 -11.83 -0.57 -8.61
C ILE A 168 -10.37 -0.79 -9.01
N LEU A 169 -9.81 -1.94 -8.65
CA LEU A 169 -8.39 -2.25 -8.83
C LEU A 169 -7.97 -2.31 -10.31
N LYS A 170 -8.86 -2.77 -11.20
CA LYS A 170 -8.63 -2.80 -12.66
C LYS A 170 -8.48 -1.42 -13.31
N ARG A 171 -8.78 -0.31 -12.61
CA ARG A 171 -8.52 1.05 -13.09
C ARG A 171 -7.06 1.48 -12.94
N TYR A 172 -6.26 0.70 -12.22
CA TYR A 172 -4.85 0.96 -11.97
C TYR A 172 -3.98 -0.08 -12.69
N ASP A 173 -2.73 0.27 -12.96
CA ASP A 173 -1.78 -0.61 -13.65
C ASP A 173 -1.19 -1.65 -12.67
N LEU A 174 -2.04 -2.60 -12.25
CA LEU A 174 -1.70 -3.67 -11.33
C LEU A 174 -1.66 -5.01 -12.05
N LYS A 175 -0.73 -5.88 -11.62
CA LYS A 175 -0.66 -7.26 -12.12
C LYS A 175 -1.94 -8.02 -11.75
N ALA A 176 -2.41 -8.88 -12.65
CA ALA A 176 -3.65 -9.64 -12.43
C ALA A 176 -3.57 -10.52 -11.17
N GLU A 177 -2.40 -11.08 -10.88
CA GLU A 177 -2.14 -11.91 -9.71
C GLU A 177 -2.26 -11.10 -8.40
N THR A 178 -1.84 -9.83 -8.42
CA THR A 178 -1.99 -8.92 -7.28
C THR A 178 -3.48 -8.62 -7.01
N ILE A 179 -4.24 -8.34 -8.08
CA ILE A 179 -5.69 -8.08 -7.96
C ILE A 179 -6.41 -9.32 -7.43
N GLU A 180 -6.08 -10.51 -7.96
CA GLU A 180 -6.65 -11.78 -7.52
C GLU A 180 -6.36 -12.03 -6.03
N HIS A 181 -5.13 -11.78 -5.57
CA HIS A 181 -4.76 -11.95 -4.17
C HIS A 181 -5.56 -11.00 -3.26
N ILE A 182 -5.65 -9.71 -3.62
CA ILE A 182 -6.46 -8.74 -2.86
C ILE A 182 -7.92 -9.19 -2.78
N CYS A 183 -8.51 -9.58 -3.91
CA CYS A 183 -9.89 -10.06 -3.96
C CYS A 183 -10.09 -11.32 -3.10
N ARG A 184 -9.11 -12.23 -3.05
CA ARG A 184 -9.17 -13.43 -2.22
C ARG A 184 -9.10 -13.12 -0.72
N ILE A 185 -8.34 -12.10 -0.31
CA ILE A 185 -8.34 -11.60 1.08
C ILE A 185 -9.73 -11.07 1.42
N ILE A 186 -10.29 -10.21 0.57
CA ILE A 186 -11.64 -9.63 0.75
C ILE A 186 -12.72 -10.72 0.78
N ALA A 187 -12.60 -11.79 -0.02
CA ALA A 187 -13.58 -12.88 -0.03
C ALA A 187 -13.59 -13.74 1.26
N ASN A 188 -12.61 -13.56 2.16
CA ASN A 188 -12.40 -14.44 3.31
C ASN A 188 -12.16 -13.68 4.63
N HIS A 189 -12.31 -12.35 4.64
CA HIS A 189 -11.91 -11.52 5.78
C HIS A 189 -12.77 -11.74 7.04
N HIS A 190 -13.96 -12.34 6.95
CA HIS A 190 -14.77 -12.71 8.11
C HIS A 190 -14.68 -14.20 8.47
N SER A 191 -14.40 -15.06 7.50
CA SER A 191 -14.51 -16.52 7.66
C SER A 191 -13.18 -17.25 7.78
N ALA A 192 -12.07 -16.67 7.30
CA ALA A 192 -10.73 -17.26 7.33
C ALA A 192 -10.65 -18.71 6.81
N LYS A 193 -11.48 -19.08 5.82
CA LYS A 193 -11.62 -20.48 5.38
C LYS A 193 -10.44 -20.96 4.54
N ASP A 194 -10.19 -20.31 3.41
CA ASP A 194 -9.32 -20.84 2.35
C ASP A 194 -8.15 -19.90 2.03
N ILE A 195 -7.69 -19.13 3.02
CA ILE A 195 -6.53 -18.24 2.88
C ILE A 195 -5.73 -18.14 4.17
N ASP A 196 -4.41 -18.24 4.05
CA ASP A 196 -3.48 -18.10 5.16
C ASP A 196 -2.13 -17.52 4.70
N THR A 197 -2.18 -16.35 4.05
CA THR A 197 -0.98 -15.60 3.64
C THR A 197 -0.59 -14.58 4.69
N ALA A 198 0.64 -14.06 4.64
CA ALA A 198 1.10 -13.01 5.55
C ALA A 198 0.17 -11.79 5.51
N GLU A 199 -0.19 -11.33 4.31
CA GLU A 199 -1.07 -10.18 4.08
C GLU A 199 -2.48 -10.41 4.64
N PHE A 200 -3.02 -11.62 4.49
CA PHE A 200 -4.30 -11.98 5.08
C PHE A 200 -4.26 -11.90 6.60
N ARG A 201 -3.25 -12.50 7.24
CA ARG A 201 -3.10 -12.48 8.70
C ARG A 201 -2.97 -11.06 9.24
N ILE A 202 -2.26 -10.19 8.51
CA ILE A 202 -2.10 -8.77 8.85
C ILE A 202 -3.44 -8.04 8.84
N VAL A 203 -4.19 -8.13 7.74
CA VAL A 203 -5.49 -7.44 7.63
C VAL A 203 -6.51 -8.01 8.62
N TRP A 204 -6.50 -9.34 8.82
CA TRP A 204 -7.34 -10.02 9.81
C TRP A 204 -7.09 -9.50 11.23
N ASP A 205 -5.83 -9.44 11.67
CA ASP A 205 -5.49 -8.95 13.01
C ASP A 205 -5.82 -7.47 13.16
N ALA A 206 -5.60 -6.66 12.12
CA ALA A 206 -5.94 -5.25 12.11
C ALA A 206 -7.44 -5.01 12.25
N ASP A 207 -8.28 -5.78 11.56
CA ASP A 207 -9.74 -5.69 11.67
C ASP A 207 -10.22 -6.06 13.08
N TRP A 208 -9.68 -7.13 13.68
CA TRP A 208 -9.96 -7.48 15.08
C TRP A 208 -9.55 -6.38 16.07
N LEU A 209 -8.43 -5.69 15.86
CA LEU A 209 -8.01 -4.57 16.71
C LEU A 209 -9.03 -3.43 16.71
N VAL A 210 -9.67 -3.16 15.58
CA VAL A 210 -10.68 -2.08 15.46
C VAL A 210 -12.04 -2.53 16.00
N ASN A 211 -12.42 -3.80 15.77
CA ASN A 211 -13.74 -4.31 16.14
C ASN A 211 -13.89 -4.66 17.62
N ILE A 212 -12.83 -5.13 18.31
CA ILE A 212 -12.92 -5.57 19.72
C ILE A 212 -13.56 -4.53 20.66
N PRO A 213 -13.17 -3.25 20.66
CA PRO A 213 -13.79 -2.24 21.53
C PRO A 213 -15.30 -2.08 21.31
N THR A 214 -15.75 -2.25 20.07
CA THR A 214 -17.16 -2.04 19.69
C THR A 214 -17.99 -3.30 19.94
N ASP A 215 -17.44 -4.47 19.63
CA ASP A 215 -18.13 -5.76 19.75
C ASP A 215 -18.13 -6.31 21.18
N PHE A 216 -17.13 -5.94 21.99
CA PHE A 216 -16.92 -6.44 23.34
C PHE A 216 -16.65 -5.32 24.38
N PRO A 217 -17.49 -4.27 24.45
CA PRO A 217 -17.19 -3.07 25.26
C PRO A 217 -17.06 -3.36 26.76
N GLU A 218 -17.76 -4.38 27.27
CA GLU A 218 -17.81 -4.76 28.69
C GLU A 218 -17.13 -6.10 28.97
N ALA A 219 -16.30 -6.61 28.05
CA ALA A 219 -15.64 -7.90 28.24
C ALA A 219 -14.61 -7.84 29.37
N SER A 220 -14.58 -8.90 30.20
CA SER A 220 -13.56 -9.03 31.25
C SER A 220 -12.17 -9.23 30.63
N LYS A 221 -11.12 -8.96 31.41
CA LYS A 221 -9.73 -9.18 30.98
C LYS A 221 -9.47 -10.63 30.58
N GLU A 222 -10.08 -11.58 31.29
CA GLU A 222 -9.98 -13.01 30.97
C GLU A 222 -10.66 -13.32 29.64
N LYS A 223 -11.82 -12.71 29.37
CA LYS A 223 -12.52 -12.89 28.10
C LYS A 223 -11.75 -12.28 26.93
N LEU A 224 -11.20 -11.07 27.10
CA LEU A 224 -10.36 -10.41 26.11
C LEU A 224 -9.09 -11.23 25.82
N GLN A 225 -8.44 -11.78 26.86
CA GLN A 225 -7.32 -12.70 26.66
C GLN A 225 -7.71 -13.93 25.84
N GLU A 226 -8.86 -14.54 26.13
CA GLU A 226 -9.36 -15.71 25.38
C GLU A 226 -9.63 -15.37 23.91
N ILE A 227 -10.21 -14.19 23.62
CA ILE A 227 -10.43 -13.71 22.26
C ILE A 227 -9.08 -13.55 21.56
N ILE A 228 -8.15 -12.80 22.18
CA ILE A 228 -6.82 -12.52 21.61
C ILE A 228 -6.08 -13.82 21.29
N ASP A 229 -6.09 -14.78 22.21
CA ASP A 229 -5.38 -16.05 22.06
C ASP A 229 -5.94 -16.94 20.95
N LYS A 230 -7.23 -16.80 20.62
CA LYS A 230 -7.95 -17.62 19.63
C LYS A 230 -8.00 -16.99 18.24
N THR A 231 -8.06 -15.66 18.16
CA THR A 231 -8.37 -14.96 16.90
C THR A 231 -7.13 -14.41 16.20
N PHE A 232 -6.17 -13.86 16.95
CA PHE A 232 -5.00 -13.19 16.36
C PHE A 232 -4.04 -14.21 15.75
N LYS A 233 -3.54 -13.89 14.56
CA LYS A 233 -2.74 -14.75 13.68
C LYS A 233 -1.28 -14.33 13.57
N THR A 234 -0.95 -13.08 13.88
CA THR A 234 0.41 -12.53 13.84
C THR A 234 0.96 -12.30 15.25
N CYS A 235 2.29 -12.33 15.40
CA CYS A 235 2.92 -12.00 16.69
C CYS A 235 2.68 -10.52 17.01
N LYS A 236 2.91 -9.63 16.04
CA LYS A 236 2.78 -8.18 16.23
C LYS A 236 1.35 -7.75 16.50
N GLY A 237 0.36 -8.28 15.76
CA GLY A 237 -1.05 -7.99 16.01
C GLY A 237 -1.47 -8.40 17.42
N ARG A 238 -1.07 -9.61 17.85
CA ARG A 238 -1.31 -10.09 19.22
C ARG A 238 -0.65 -9.19 20.27
N GLN A 239 0.59 -8.76 20.05
CA GLN A 239 1.27 -7.83 20.97
C GLN A 239 0.48 -6.52 21.12
N ILE A 240 0.09 -5.90 20.00
CA ILE A 240 -0.70 -4.65 20.02
C ILE A 240 -2.01 -4.87 20.80
N ALA A 241 -2.70 -5.99 20.58
CA ALA A 241 -3.95 -6.28 21.29
C ALA A 241 -3.76 -6.43 22.81
N LEU A 242 -2.69 -7.11 23.25
CA LEU A 242 -2.37 -7.26 24.68
C LEU A 242 -2.03 -5.91 25.33
N GLU A 243 -1.35 -5.04 24.61
CA GLU A 243 -1.00 -3.69 25.07
C GLU A 243 -2.26 -2.83 25.23
N ILE A 244 -3.10 -2.75 24.19
CA ILE A 244 -4.29 -1.88 24.16
C ILE A 244 -5.36 -2.38 25.13
N PHE A 245 -5.65 -3.69 25.14
CA PHE A 245 -6.83 -4.22 25.84
C PHE A 245 -6.54 -4.74 27.24
N LEU A 246 -5.30 -5.15 27.54
CA LEU A 246 -4.94 -5.76 28.83
C LEU A 246 -3.90 -4.97 29.62
N ASN A 247 -3.38 -3.86 29.09
CA ASN A 247 -2.28 -3.06 29.68
C ASN A 247 -1.06 -3.91 30.05
N ARG A 248 -0.75 -4.93 29.24
CA ARG A 248 0.41 -5.81 29.48
C ARG A 248 1.60 -5.33 28.65
N PRO A 249 2.72 -4.95 29.29
CA PRO A 249 3.91 -4.55 28.56
C PRO A 249 4.58 -5.76 27.89
N MET A 250 5.20 -5.48 26.74
CA MET A 250 5.91 -6.37 25.83
C MET A 250 6.58 -7.59 26.49
N LYS A 251 6.34 -8.77 25.90
CA LYS A 251 7.33 -9.84 25.83
C LYS A 251 7.48 -10.21 24.36
N GLU A 252 8.72 -10.34 23.89
CA GLU A 252 9.01 -10.85 22.55
C GLU A 252 8.24 -12.17 22.35
N CYS A 253 7.54 -12.28 21.22
CA CYS A 253 7.39 -13.57 20.57
C CYS A 253 8.61 -13.74 19.64
#